data_AF-A0A392M692-F1
#
_entry.id   AF-A0A392M692-F1
#
_cell.length_a   1.000
_cell.length_b   1.000
_cell.length_c   1.000
_cell.angle_alpha   90.00
_cell.angle_beta   90.00
_cell.angle_gamma   90.00
#
_symmetry.space_group_name_H-M   'P 1'
#
loop_
_entity.id
_entity.type
_entity.pdbx_description
1 polymer ?
#
loop_
_entity_poly.entity_id
_entity_poly.type
_entity_poly.pdbx_seq_one_letter_code
_entity_poly.pdbx_strand_id
1 'polypeptide(L)'
;GSSHQRPVLNFRRNIAAHYSPGLFNLKSDGLIHKGFRHQSQKHFVPRNKVTVIRAVAIPVEPAPVESVEYRKQLAERYGFEQIGEPLPDNVTLKDVITSLPKKVFEIDDVKAWKTVLISATSYALGLLMISKAPWYLLPLAWAWTGTAVTGFFVIGHDCAHKSFSTNKLVEDIVGTLAFLPLIYPYEPWRFKHDKHHAKTNMLKEDTAWQPVWKDEFESKPLLRKAIIYGYGPFRCWMSIAHWLVCHFNLKTFRPNEIKRVKISLACVFAFMAIGWPLIIYKTGIMGWIKFWLMPWLGYHFWVISLVS
;
A
#
# COMPACT_ATOMS: atom_id res chain seq x y z
N GLY A 1 47.68 1.10 43.34
CA GLY A 1 48.00 0.77 41.94
C GLY A 1 46.91 -0.12 41.36
N SER A 2 46.66 0.05 40.07
CA SER A 2 45.72 -0.65 39.17
C SER A 2 44.20 -0.45 39.36
N SER A 3 43.68 0.28 38.38
CA SER A 3 42.31 0.43 37.90
C SER A 3 41.53 -0.88 37.73
N HIS A 4 40.30 -0.91 38.26
CA HIS A 4 39.29 -1.89 37.88
C HIS A 4 38.56 -1.45 36.59
N GLN A 5 38.85 -2.14 35.49
CA GLN A 5 38.07 -2.10 34.25
C GLN A 5 36.87 -3.05 34.35
N ARG A 6 35.71 -2.58 33.86
CA ARG A 6 34.47 -3.36 33.68
C ARG A 6 34.60 -4.32 32.49
N PRO A 7 33.96 -5.51 32.51
CA PRO A 7 33.67 -6.25 31.30
C PRO A 7 32.42 -5.69 30.60
N VAL A 8 32.58 -5.39 29.32
CA VAL A 8 31.55 -5.02 28.35
C VAL A 8 30.89 -6.31 27.85
N LEU A 9 29.57 -6.47 28.06
CA LEU A 9 28.76 -7.49 27.38
C LEU A 9 27.88 -6.81 26.34
N ASN A 10 28.41 -6.72 25.12
CA ASN A 10 27.68 -6.32 23.92
C ASN A 10 26.79 -7.48 23.46
N PHE A 11 25.48 -7.42 23.72
CA PHE A 11 24.51 -8.31 23.08
C PHE A 11 23.84 -7.59 21.90
N ARG A 12 24.56 -7.51 20.77
CA ARG A 12 23.96 -7.21 19.46
C ARG A 12 23.46 -8.53 18.87
N ARG A 13 22.16 -8.82 18.97
CA ARG A 13 21.51 -9.80 18.08
C ARG A 13 20.81 -9.06 16.95
N ASN A 14 21.55 -8.90 15.85
CA ASN A 14 20.98 -8.74 14.51
C ASN A 14 20.41 -10.09 14.08
N ILE A 15 19.10 -10.17 13.81
CA ILE A 15 18.53 -11.28 13.03
C ILE A 15 18.18 -10.69 11.67
N ALA A 16 19.14 -10.79 10.74
CA ALA A 16 18.91 -10.69 9.31
C ALA A 16 19.13 -12.10 8.75
N ALA A 17 18.05 -12.80 8.43
CA ALA A 17 18.12 -14.05 7.67
C ALA A 17 17.94 -13.69 6.20
N HIS A 18 19.04 -13.42 5.51
CA HIS A 18 19.12 -13.50 4.06
C HIS A 18 19.28 -14.99 3.69
N TYR A 19 18.24 -15.61 3.14
CA TYR A 19 18.39 -16.85 2.40
C TYR A 19 18.75 -16.53 0.95
N SER A 20 19.96 -16.88 0.55
CA SER A 20 20.44 -16.92 -0.83
C SER A 20 20.97 -18.34 -1.06
N PRO A 21 20.50 -19.10 -2.06
CA PRO A 21 21.06 -20.41 -2.33
C PRO A 21 22.37 -20.25 -3.11
N GLY A 22 23.49 -20.43 -2.41
CA GLY A 22 24.82 -20.47 -3.02
C GLY A 22 25.06 -21.75 -3.80
N LEU A 23 25.36 -21.62 -5.10
CA LEU A 23 26.03 -22.65 -5.89
C LEU A 23 27.41 -22.93 -5.27
N PHE A 24 27.67 -24.18 -4.91
CA PHE A 24 29.03 -24.65 -4.63
C PHE A 24 29.74 -24.96 -5.96
N ASN A 25 30.74 -24.14 -6.30
CA ASN A 25 31.72 -24.46 -7.35
C ASN A 25 33.04 -24.84 -6.68
N LEU A 26 33.46 -26.10 -6.87
CA LEU A 26 34.78 -26.60 -6.49
C LEU A 26 35.83 -26.01 -7.44
N LYS A 27 36.74 -25.20 -6.88
CA LYS A 27 37.98 -24.78 -7.55
C LYS A 27 38.97 -25.94 -7.59
N SER A 28 39.53 -26.19 -8.76
CA SER A 28 40.83 -26.87 -8.92
C SER A 28 41.78 -25.85 -9.56
N ASP A 29 42.87 -25.56 -8.85
CA ASP A 29 43.93 -24.65 -9.26
C ASP A 29 44.91 -25.31 -10.24
N GLY A 30 45.36 -24.53 -11.22
CA GLY A 30 46.76 -24.42 -11.64
C GLY A 30 47.29 -25.37 -12.73
N LEU A 31 47.52 -24.84 -13.95
CA LEU A 31 48.88 -24.60 -14.51
C LEU A 31 48.83 -24.11 -15.99
N ILE A 32 49.79 -23.27 -16.33
CA ILE A 32 49.92 -22.45 -17.54
C ILE A 32 50.51 -23.24 -18.72
N HIS A 33 49.97 -23.09 -19.95
CA HIS A 33 50.83 -22.99 -21.15
C HIS A 33 50.17 -22.28 -22.34
N LYS A 34 50.99 -21.41 -22.98
CA LYS A 34 50.75 -20.65 -24.22
C LYS A 34 50.65 -21.58 -25.43
N GLY A 35 49.88 -21.19 -26.46
CA GLY A 35 50.16 -21.65 -27.83
C GLY A 35 48.98 -21.58 -28.80
N PHE A 36 49.09 -20.68 -29.79
CA PHE A 36 48.30 -20.69 -31.03
C PHE A 36 48.51 -21.99 -31.83
N ARG A 37 47.43 -22.58 -32.38
CA ARG A 37 47.26 -22.83 -33.83
C ARG A 37 45.99 -23.64 -34.14
N HIS A 38 45.32 -23.21 -35.20
CA HIS A 38 44.29 -23.94 -35.93
C HIS A 38 44.81 -25.29 -36.45
N GLN A 39 44.07 -26.37 -36.20
CA GLN A 39 43.98 -27.47 -37.16
C GLN A 39 42.64 -28.20 -36.99
N SER A 40 41.81 -28.17 -38.04
CA SER A 40 40.56 -28.90 -38.12
C SER A 40 40.83 -30.40 -38.28
N GLN A 41 40.50 -31.19 -37.27
CA GLN A 41 40.31 -32.62 -37.42
C GLN A 41 38.98 -33.02 -36.78
N LYS A 42 37.96 -33.25 -37.62
CA LYS A 42 36.70 -33.87 -37.21
C LYS A 42 36.96 -35.36 -36.96
N HIS A 43 37.32 -35.70 -35.73
CA HIS A 43 37.26 -37.07 -35.22
C HIS A 43 35.93 -37.31 -34.49
N PHE A 44 35.44 -38.54 -34.63
CA PHE A 44 34.23 -39.13 -34.07
C PHE A 44 33.85 -38.62 -32.67
N VAL A 45 32.60 -38.19 -32.52
CA VAL A 45 31.99 -37.88 -31.22
C VAL A 45 31.53 -39.19 -30.57
N PRO A 46 32.02 -39.56 -29.38
CA PRO A 46 31.44 -40.67 -28.63
C PRO A 46 30.12 -40.23 -27.99
N ARG A 47 29.14 -41.13 -28.07
CA ARG A 47 27.77 -40.99 -27.58
C ARG A 47 27.78 -40.78 -26.06
N ASN A 48 27.40 -39.58 -25.60
CA ASN A 48 27.29 -39.27 -24.16
C ASN A 48 26.32 -40.24 -23.48
N LYS A 49 26.78 -40.91 -22.42
CA LYS A 49 25.93 -41.65 -21.47
C LYS A 49 24.96 -40.66 -20.82
N VAL A 50 23.67 -40.86 -21.04
CA VAL A 50 22.62 -40.14 -20.30
C VAL A 50 22.51 -40.77 -18.92
N THR A 51 22.99 -40.06 -17.90
CA THR A 51 22.74 -40.42 -16.50
C THR A 51 21.32 -40.00 -16.15
N VAL A 52 20.42 -40.96 -15.97
CA VAL A 52 19.06 -40.70 -15.46
C VAL A 52 19.19 -40.38 -13.97
N ILE A 53 19.05 -39.10 -13.62
CA ILE A 53 18.93 -38.67 -12.22
C ILE A 53 17.53 -39.04 -11.74
N ARG A 54 17.45 -40.05 -10.88
CA ARG A 54 16.20 -40.44 -10.21
C ARG A 54 15.92 -39.42 -9.12
N ALA A 55 14.97 -38.52 -9.35
CA ALA A 55 14.50 -37.61 -8.31
C ALA A 55 13.81 -38.43 -7.21
N VAL A 56 14.41 -38.47 -6.03
CA VAL A 56 13.80 -39.03 -4.82
C VAL A 56 13.12 -37.86 -4.12
N ALA A 57 11.78 -37.89 -4.07
CA ALA A 57 11.04 -36.97 -3.23
C ALA A 57 11.34 -37.32 -1.77
N ILE A 58 12.17 -36.51 -1.12
CA ILE A 58 12.35 -36.56 0.33
C ILE A 58 11.04 -36.03 0.95
N PRO A 59 10.42 -36.75 1.90
CA PRO A 59 9.28 -36.20 2.63
C PRO A 59 9.73 -34.89 3.29
N VAL A 60 9.16 -33.78 2.83
CA VAL A 60 9.37 -32.48 3.47
C VAL A 60 8.55 -32.54 4.76
N GLU A 61 9.19 -32.44 5.92
CA GLU A 61 8.46 -32.21 7.17
C GLU A 61 7.52 -31.00 6.95
N PRO A 62 6.24 -31.12 7.32
CA PRO A 62 5.29 -30.03 7.09
C PRO A 62 5.86 -28.76 7.70
N ALA A 63 5.82 -27.67 6.92
CA ALA A 63 6.39 -26.40 7.36
C ALA A 63 5.85 -26.06 8.76
N PRO A 64 6.63 -25.43 9.66
CA PRO A 64 6.23 -25.16 11.05
C PRO A 64 4.83 -24.53 11.21
N VAL A 65 4.40 -23.80 10.17
CA VAL A 65 3.09 -23.15 10.02
C VAL A 65 1.89 -24.12 10.06
N GLU A 66 2.07 -25.40 9.74
CA GLU A 66 0.97 -26.38 9.76
C GLU A 66 0.67 -26.92 11.17
N SER A 67 1.67 -26.93 12.08
CA SER A 67 1.46 -27.41 13.44
C SER A 67 0.50 -26.50 14.22
N VAL A 68 -0.46 -27.11 14.91
CA VAL A 68 -1.53 -26.40 15.65
C VAL A 68 -0.92 -25.58 16.78
N GLU A 69 0.10 -26.11 17.45
CA GLU A 69 0.83 -25.47 18.54
C GLU A 69 1.56 -24.22 18.06
N TYR A 70 2.20 -24.27 16.89
CA TYR A 70 2.87 -23.10 16.33
C TYR A 70 1.87 -22.02 15.93
N ARG A 71 0.75 -22.40 15.29
CA ARG A 71 -0.34 -21.45 14.98
C ARG A 71 -0.90 -20.80 16.23
N LYS A 72 -1.04 -21.55 17.33
CA LYS A 72 -1.47 -21.03 18.63
C LYS A 72 -0.48 -20.04 19.22
N GLN A 73 0.80 -20.37 19.26
CA GLN A 73 1.84 -19.45 19.73
C GLN A 73 1.92 -18.19 18.87
N LEU A 74 1.71 -18.32 17.55
CA LEU A 74 1.70 -17.20 16.63
C LEU A 74 0.47 -16.29 16.86
N ALA A 75 -0.71 -16.87 17.03
CA ALA A 75 -1.95 -16.17 17.33
C ALA A 75 -1.84 -15.38 18.64
N GLU A 76 -1.36 -16.02 19.72
CA GLU A 76 -1.15 -15.37 21.02
C GLU A 76 -0.14 -14.22 20.92
N ARG A 77 0.97 -14.42 20.20
CA ARG A 77 1.98 -13.36 19.96
C ARG A 77 1.40 -12.18 19.18
N TYR A 78 0.50 -12.44 18.24
CA TYR A 78 -0.18 -11.41 17.46
C TYR A 78 -1.40 -10.80 18.16
N GLY A 79 -1.80 -11.34 19.32
CA GLY A 79 -2.94 -10.86 20.10
C GLY A 79 -4.30 -11.31 19.57
N PHE A 80 -4.35 -12.39 18.77
CA PHE A 80 -5.61 -13.01 18.35
C PHE A 80 -6.14 -13.95 19.44
N GLU A 81 -7.42 -13.83 19.76
CA GLU A 81 -8.11 -14.68 20.75
C GLU A 81 -8.63 -15.99 20.14
N GLN A 82 -8.82 -16.02 18.81
CA GLN A 82 -9.37 -17.17 18.10
C GLN A 82 -8.59 -17.46 16.82
N ILE A 83 -8.44 -18.76 16.52
CA ILE A 83 -7.93 -19.25 15.25
C ILE A 83 -9.11 -19.82 14.48
N GLY A 84 -9.31 -19.37 13.25
CA GLY A 84 -10.33 -19.93 12.37
C GLY A 84 -10.06 -21.40 12.06
N GLU A 85 -11.11 -22.19 11.87
CA GLU A 85 -10.96 -23.57 11.43
C GLU A 85 -10.23 -23.62 10.08
N PRO A 86 -9.35 -24.62 9.86
CA PRO A 86 -8.71 -24.79 8.57
C PRO A 86 -9.78 -25.00 7.50
N LEU A 87 -9.61 -24.33 6.36
CA LEU A 87 -10.47 -24.57 5.21
C LEU A 87 -10.31 -26.04 4.78
N PRO A 88 -11.41 -26.73 4.44
CA PRO A 88 -11.33 -28.07 3.88
C PRO A 88 -10.48 -28.10 2.61
N ASP A 89 -9.61 -29.12 2.45
CA ASP A 89 -8.66 -29.21 1.32
C ASP A 89 -9.34 -29.28 -0.06
N ASN A 90 -10.64 -29.59 -0.10
CA ASN A 90 -11.44 -29.66 -1.31
C ASN A 90 -12.07 -28.31 -1.73
N VAL A 91 -11.93 -27.25 -0.92
CA VAL A 91 -12.47 -25.92 -1.25
C VAL A 91 -11.41 -25.11 -1.97
N THR A 92 -11.65 -24.81 -3.24
CA THR A 92 -10.77 -23.95 -4.04
C THR A 92 -11.30 -22.53 -4.11
N LEU A 93 -10.43 -21.57 -4.41
CA LEU A 93 -10.83 -20.18 -4.70
C LEU A 93 -11.87 -20.11 -5.83
N LYS A 94 -11.78 -21.04 -6.80
CA LYS A 94 -12.75 -21.13 -7.90
C LYS A 94 -14.16 -21.44 -7.38
N ASP A 95 -14.29 -22.33 -6.40
CA ASP A 95 -15.58 -22.70 -5.81
C ASP A 95 -16.21 -21.52 -5.06
N VAL A 96 -15.39 -20.72 -4.39
CA VAL A 96 -15.83 -19.47 -3.75
C VAL A 96 -16.32 -18.48 -4.82
N ILE A 97 -15.55 -18.27 -5.89
CA ILE A 97 -15.92 -17.34 -6.97
C ILE A 97 -17.21 -17.78 -7.68
N THR A 98 -17.38 -19.08 -7.95
CA THR A 98 -18.58 -19.61 -8.62
C THR A 98 -19.81 -19.60 -7.72
N SER A 99 -19.63 -19.59 -6.39
CA SER A 99 -20.74 -19.42 -5.44
C SER A 99 -21.36 -18.02 -5.46
N LEU A 100 -20.62 -17.02 -5.96
CA LEU A 100 -21.08 -15.63 -6.00
C LEU A 100 -22.02 -15.38 -7.20
N PRO A 101 -23.07 -14.54 -7.04
CA PRO A 101 -23.96 -14.21 -8.15
C PRO A 101 -23.21 -13.51 -9.30
N LYS A 102 -23.47 -13.90 -10.57
CA LYS A 102 -22.80 -13.30 -11.74
C LYS A 102 -22.88 -11.76 -11.78
N LYS A 103 -24.01 -11.22 -11.31
CA LYS A 103 -24.27 -9.77 -11.21
C LYS A 103 -23.18 -9.01 -10.43
N VAL A 104 -22.46 -9.64 -9.49
CA VAL A 104 -21.39 -8.95 -8.73
C VAL A 104 -20.12 -8.71 -9.56
N PHE A 105 -19.99 -9.36 -10.71
CA PHE A 105 -18.86 -9.21 -11.63
C PHE A 105 -19.19 -8.31 -12.84
N GLU A 106 -20.45 -7.92 -12.99
CA GLU A 106 -20.93 -7.07 -14.08
C GLU A 106 -20.81 -5.59 -13.68
N ILE A 107 -20.22 -4.79 -14.56
CA ILE A 107 -20.14 -3.33 -14.37
C ILE A 107 -21.49 -2.71 -14.76
N ASP A 108 -22.06 -1.94 -13.85
CA ASP A 108 -23.29 -1.18 -14.05
C ASP A 108 -22.95 0.31 -14.22
N ASP A 109 -22.89 0.76 -15.47
CA ASP A 109 -22.56 2.15 -15.81
C ASP A 109 -23.54 3.15 -15.18
N VAL A 110 -24.84 2.81 -15.10
CA VAL A 110 -25.86 3.70 -14.53
C VAL A 110 -25.60 3.89 -13.04
N LYS A 111 -25.29 2.80 -12.33
CA LYS A 111 -24.91 2.86 -10.92
C LYS A 111 -23.63 3.66 -10.72
N ALA A 112 -22.61 3.43 -11.56
CA ALA A 112 -21.33 4.14 -11.50
C ALA A 112 -21.49 5.65 -11.72
N TRP A 113 -22.19 6.07 -12.77
CA TRP A 113 -22.43 7.50 -13.01
C TRP A 113 -23.37 8.15 -11.98
N LYS A 114 -24.28 7.37 -11.38
CA LYS A 114 -25.11 7.83 -10.26
C LYS A 114 -24.26 8.15 -9.03
N THR A 115 -23.20 7.38 -8.72
CA THR A 115 -22.31 7.72 -7.59
C THR A 115 -21.52 9.00 -7.87
N VAL A 116 -21.10 9.24 -9.12
CA VAL A 116 -20.50 10.51 -9.54
C VAL A 116 -21.45 11.69 -9.32
N LEU A 117 -22.71 11.55 -9.78
CA LEU A 117 -23.71 12.59 -9.62
C LEU A 117 -23.97 12.90 -8.14
N ILE A 118 -24.10 11.88 -7.30
CA ILE A 118 -24.32 12.03 -5.85
C ILE A 118 -23.13 12.73 -5.20
N SER A 119 -21.90 12.30 -5.47
CA SER A 119 -20.70 12.92 -4.89
C SER A 119 -20.55 14.38 -5.33
N ALA A 120 -20.74 14.67 -6.63
CA ALA A 120 -20.62 16.02 -7.17
C ALA A 120 -21.70 16.97 -6.63
N THR A 121 -22.96 16.52 -6.56
CA THR A 121 -24.06 17.32 -6.01
C THR A 121 -23.93 17.53 -4.51
N SER A 122 -23.52 16.50 -3.76
CA SER A 122 -23.25 16.61 -2.32
C SER A 122 -22.10 17.58 -2.02
N TYR A 123 -21.05 17.55 -2.84
CA TYR A 123 -19.93 18.50 -2.71
C TYR A 123 -20.36 19.93 -3.05
N ALA A 124 -21.12 20.13 -4.13
CA ALA A 124 -21.67 21.45 -4.49
C ALA A 124 -22.59 22.01 -3.39
N LEU A 125 -23.43 21.16 -2.80
CA LEU A 125 -24.26 21.52 -1.65
C LEU A 125 -23.40 21.87 -0.42
N GLY A 126 -22.34 21.11 -0.16
CA GLY A 126 -21.35 21.42 0.87
C GLY A 126 -20.74 22.80 0.71
N LEU A 127 -20.30 23.15 -0.50
CA LEU A 127 -19.77 24.49 -0.81
C LEU A 127 -20.83 25.59 -0.62
N LEU A 128 -22.07 25.34 -1.04
CA LEU A 128 -23.19 26.27 -0.81
C LEU A 128 -23.43 26.49 0.69
N MET A 129 -23.40 25.42 1.50
CA MET A 129 -23.52 25.51 2.95
C MET A 129 -22.39 26.32 3.56
N ILE A 130 -21.13 26.05 3.19
CA ILE A 130 -19.97 26.84 3.67
C ILE A 130 -20.13 28.32 3.31
N SER A 131 -20.67 28.63 2.13
CA SER A 131 -20.85 30.00 1.67
C SER A 131 -21.96 30.77 2.41
N LYS A 132 -22.99 30.09 2.93
CA LYS A 132 -24.18 30.74 3.50
C LYS A 132 -24.33 30.52 5.00
N ALA A 133 -23.66 29.53 5.56
CA ALA A 133 -23.75 29.19 6.97
C ALA A 133 -23.11 30.29 7.85
N PRO A 134 -23.75 30.64 8.98
CA PRO A 134 -23.09 31.42 10.02
C PRO A 134 -21.91 30.66 10.60
N TRP A 135 -20.95 31.39 11.20
CA TRP A 135 -19.66 30.83 11.63
C TRP A 135 -19.78 29.61 12.55
N TYR A 136 -20.82 29.56 13.40
CA TYR A 136 -21.03 28.47 14.36
C TYR A 136 -21.58 27.17 13.70
N LEU A 137 -22.11 27.24 12.48
CA LEU A 137 -22.53 26.05 11.70
C LEU A 137 -21.45 25.58 10.71
N LEU A 138 -20.34 26.32 10.56
CA LEU A 138 -19.24 25.93 9.68
C LEU A 138 -18.66 24.55 9.99
N PRO A 139 -18.50 24.10 11.26
CA PRO A 139 -18.02 22.75 11.54
C PRO A 139 -18.90 21.65 10.92
N LEU A 140 -20.22 21.81 10.94
CA LEU A 140 -21.15 20.86 10.31
C LEU A 140 -21.05 20.91 8.79
N ALA A 141 -20.94 22.12 8.21
CA ALA A 141 -20.74 22.28 6.77
C ALA A 141 -19.41 21.68 6.30
N TRP A 142 -18.33 21.82 7.08
CA TRP A 142 -17.03 21.20 6.81
C TRP A 142 -17.06 19.69 6.95
N ALA A 143 -17.74 19.16 7.97
CA ALA A 143 -17.91 17.72 8.13
C ALA A 143 -18.65 17.11 6.92
N TRP A 144 -19.78 17.72 6.52
CA TRP A 144 -20.52 17.30 5.33
C TRP A 144 -19.66 17.37 4.07
N THR A 145 -19.00 18.50 3.84
CA THR A 145 -18.19 18.70 2.63
C THR A 145 -17.00 17.75 2.59
N GLY A 146 -16.35 17.50 3.74
CA GLY A 146 -15.28 16.50 3.86
C GLY A 146 -15.79 15.09 3.54
N THR A 147 -16.98 14.70 4.01
CA THR A 147 -17.62 13.43 3.63
C THR A 147 -17.91 13.36 2.14
N ALA A 148 -18.40 14.46 1.54
CA ALA A 148 -18.62 14.51 0.09
C ALA A 148 -17.31 14.37 -0.70
N VAL A 149 -16.21 14.95 -0.19
CA VAL A 149 -14.86 14.79 -0.77
C VAL A 149 -14.41 13.31 -0.70
N THR A 150 -14.70 12.60 0.39
CA THR A 150 -14.48 11.15 0.48
C THR A 150 -15.24 10.39 -0.61
N GLY A 151 -16.41 10.87 -1.04
CA GLY A 151 -17.14 10.30 -2.18
C GLY A 151 -16.32 10.28 -3.49
N PHE A 152 -15.53 11.34 -3.74
CA PHE A 152 -14.61 11.35 -4.89
C PHE A 152 -13.44 10.37 -4.72
N PHE A 153 -12.93 10.20 -3.50
CA PHE A 153 -11.94 9.17 -3.22
C PHE A 153 -12.46 7.77 -3.54
N VAL A 154 -13.70 7.44 -3.14
CA VAL A 154 -14.33 6.15 -3.45
C VAL A 154 -14.45 5.95 -4.97
N ILE A 155 -14.88 6.98 -5.71
CA ILE A 155 -14.98 6.90 -7.18
C ILE A 155 -13.60 6.60 -7.80
N GLY A 156 -12.55 7.32 -7.41
CA GLY A 156 -11.23 7.05 -7.96
C GLY A 156 -10.63 5.73 -7.45
N HIS A 157 -10.97 5.28 -6.24
CA HIS A 157 -10.64 3.95 -5.75
C HIS A 157 -11.22 2.85 -6.66
N ASP A 158 -12.50 2.96 -7.02
CA ASP A 158 -13.15 2.00 -7.92
C ASP A 158 -12.53 2.05 -9.32
N CYS A 159 -12.15 3.25 -9.78
CA CYS A 159 -11.42 3.39 -11.04
C CYS A 159 -10.03 2.75 -11.03
N ALA A 160 -9.35 2.76 -9.87
CA ALA A 160 -8.05 2.13 -9.71
C ALA A 160 -8.15 0.60 -9.80
N HIS A 161 -9.24 0.04 -9.28
CA HIS A 161 -9.60 -1.37 -9.36
C HIS A 161 -10.14 -1.81 -10.72
N LYS A 162 -10.37 -0.87 -11.64
CA LYS A 162 -10.96 -1.15 -12.97
C LYS A 162 -12.38 -1.73 -12.88
N SER A 163 -13.15 -1.25 -11.91
CA SER A 163 -14.54 -1.67 -11.66
C SER A 163 -15.58 -0.59 -11.96
N PHE A 164 -15.17 0.60 -12.39
CA PHE A 164 -16.10 1.71 -12.68
C PHE A 164 -16.58 1.72 -14.14
N SER A 165 -15.73 1.33 -15.08
CA SER A 165 -16.06 1.24 -16.51
C SER A 165 -15.24 0.17 -17.23
N THR A 166 -15.84 -0.46 -18.24
CA THR A 166 -15.12 -1.40 -19.12
C THR A 166 -14.00 -0.73 -19.93
N ASN A 167 -14.05 0.60 -20.10
CA ASN A 167 -13.05 1.36 -20.85
C ASN A 167 -11.92 1.86 -19.94
N LYS A 168 -10.72 1.29 -20.12
CA LYS A 168 -9.51 1.65 -19.34
C LYS A 168 -9.12 3.13 -19.42
N LEU A 169 -9.40 3.81 -20.53
CA LEU A 169 -9.12 5.24 -20.65
C LEU A 169 -10.09 6.06 -19.81
N VAL A 170 -11.38 5.68 -19.78
CA VAL A 170 -12.38 6.30 -18.90
C VAL A 170 -11.97 6.13 -17.45
N GLU A 171 -11.52 4.93 -17.07
CA GLU A 171 -11.02 4.64 -15.73
C GLU A 171 -9.84 5.54 -15.32
N ASP A 172 -8.88 5.72 -16.23
CA ASP A 172 -7.71 6.54 -15.94
C ASP A 172 -8.07 8.05 -15.87
N ILE A 173 -9.00 8.52 -16.70
CA ILE A 173 -9.45 9.92 -16.72
C ILE A 173 -10.33 10.22 -15.49
N VAL A 174 -11.38 9.43 -15.26
CA VAL A 174 -12.33 9.64 -14.16
C VAL A 174 -11.60 9.52 -12.82
N GLY A 175 -10.75 8.50 -12.65
CA GLY A 175 -9.95 8.34 -11.45
C GLY A 175 -9.01 9.53 -11.20
N THR A 176 -8.36 10.04 -12.26
CA THR A 176 -7.51 11.25 -12.15
C THR A 176 -8.33 12.47 -11.74
N LEU A 177 -9.45 12.73 -12.41
CA LEU A 177 -10.31 13.90 -12.13
C LEU A 177 -10.91 13.85 -10.73
N ALA A 178 -11.40 12.67 -10.31
CA ALA A 178 -11.95 12.47 -8.98
C ALA A 178 -10.91 12.76 -7.89
N PHE A 179 -9.64 12.47 -8.14
CA PHE A 179 -8.56 12.66 -7.16
C PHE A 179 -7.99 14.09 -7.10
N LEU A 180 -8.29 14.95 -8.08
CA LEU A 180 -7.75 16.32 -8.12
C LEU A 180 -8.18 17.18 -6.91
N PRO A 181 -9.46 17.25 -6.50
CA PRO A 181 -9.86 18.04 -5.33
C PRO A 181 -9.16 17.63 -4.03
N LEU A 182 -8.71 16.38 -3.95
CA LEU A 182 -8.03 15.78 -2.80
C LEU A 182 -6.52 16.03 -2.81
N ILE A 183 -5.98 16.56 -3.92
CA ILE A 183 -4.53 16.68 -4.15
C ILE A 183 -3.84 15.32 -4.01
N TYR A 184 -4.52 14.24 -4.38
CA TYR A 184 -3.89 12.93 -4.49
C TYR A 184 -3.49 12.69 -5.95
N PRO A 185 -2.23 12.37 -6.25
CA PRO A 185 -1.88 11.93 -7.58
C PRO A 185 -2.37 10.47 -7.74
N TYR A 186 -3.39 10.31 -8.58
CA TYR A 186 -4.11 9.07 -8.85
C TYR A 186 -3.20 7.87 -9.14
N GLU A 187 -2.25 7.97 -10.08
CA GLU A 187 -1.40 6.83 -10.46
C GLU A 187 -0.44 6.40 -9.34
N PRO A 188 0.26 7.33 -8.65
CA PRO A 188 1.00 7.00 -7.44
C PRO A 188 0.16 6.31 -6.37
N TRP A 189 -1.07 6.77 -6.16
CA TRP A 189 -1.97 6.15 -5.18
C TRP A 189 -2.37 4.75 -5.63
N ARG A 190 -2.83 4.57 -6.88
CA ARG A 190 -3.21 3.29 -7.47
C ARG A 190 -2.10 2.25 -7.36
N PHE A 191 -0.85 2.56 -7.75
CA PHE A 191 0.24 1.58 -7.68
C PHE A 191 0.58 1.15 -6.25
N LYS A 192 0.40 2.03 -5.26
CA LYS A 192 0.56 1.67 -3.85
C LYS A 192 -0.62 0.87 -3.35
N HIS A 193 -1.83 1.23 -3.76
CA HIS A 193 -3.05 0.52 -3.43
C HIS A 193 -3.05 -0.91 -3.97
N ASP A 194 -2.58 -1.12 -5.20
CA ASP A 194 -2.38 -2.45 -5.79
C ASP A 194 -1.42 -3.31 -4.95
N LYS A 195 -0.34 -2.70 -4.43
CA LYS A 195 0.62 -3.38 -3.53
C LYS A 195 -0.01 -3.70 -2.18
N HIS A 196 -0.80 -2.79 -1.62
CA HIS A 196 -1.56 -3.03 -0.40
C HIS A 196 -2.51 -4.22 -0.57
N HIS A 197 -3.29 -4.26 -1.66
CA HIS A 197 -4.21 -5.37 -1.93
C HIS A 197 -3.50 -6.70 -2.19
N ALA A 198 -2.34 -6.69 -2.84
CA ALA A 198 -1.54 -7.89 -3.03
C ALA A 198 -0.97 -8.46 -1.72
N LYS A 199 -0.86 -7.64 -0.68
CA LYS A 199 -0.18 -7.93 0.59
C LYS A 199 -1.04 -7.64 1.82
N THR A 200 -2.36 -7.56 1.65
CA THR A 200 -3.28 -7.20 2.73
C THR A 200 -3.14 -8.16 3.89
N ASN A 201 -3.05 -7.63 5.11
CA ASN A 201 -2.88 -8.40 6.34
C ASN A 201 -1.55 -9.18 6.44
N MET A 202 -0.60 -8.99 5.51
CA MET A 202 0.75 -9.49 5.65
C MET A 202 1.59 -8.47 6.44
N LEU A 203 1.74 -8.71 7.74
CA LEU A 203 2.54 -7.86 8.63
C LEU A 203 3.94 -7.62 8.01
N LYS A 204 4.40 -6.36 7.99
CA LYS A 204 5.65 -5.86 7.35
C LYS A 204 5.60 -5.70 5.84
N GLU A 205 4.83 -6.51 5.11
CA GLU A 205 4.71 -6.41 3.64
C GLU A 205 3.60 -5.46 3.21
N ASP A 206 2.54 -5.36 4.01
CA ASP A 206 1.47 -4.40 3.80
C ASP A 206 2.00 -2.96 3.94
N THR A 207 1.70 -2.14 2.94
CA THR A 207 2.04 -0.72 2.89
C THR A 207 1.09 0.17 3.71
N ALA A 208 0.01 -0.39 4.24
CA ALA A 208 -0.94 0.29 5.12
C ALA A 208 -0.36 0.56 6.52
N TRP A 209 -1.14 1.25 7.35
CA TRP A 209 -0.76 1.60 8.70
C TRP A 209 -0.57 0.33 9.56
N GLN A 210 0.59 0.19 10.21
CA GLN A 210 0.85 -0.96 11.09
C GLN A 210 0.58 -0.59 12.55
N PRO A 211 -0.11 -1.46 13.31
CA PRO A 211 -0.28 -1.25 14.74
C PRO A 211 1.07 -1.34 15.47
N VAL A 212 1.17 -0.63 16.60
CA VAL A 212 2.33 -0.78 17.49
C VAL A 212 2.23 -2.14 18.17
N TRP A 213 3.31 -2.93 18.12
CA TRP A 213 3.39 -4.23 18.76
C TRP A 213 3.22 -4.12 20.28
N LYS A 214 2.55 -5.09 20.91
CA LYS A 214 2.32 -5.10 22.36
C LYS A 214 3.64 -4.99 23.15
N ASP A 215 4.62 -5.82 22.82
CA ASP A 215 5.94 -5.81 23.47
C ASP A 215 6.68 -4.49 23.25
N GLU A 216 6.53 -3.91 22.05
CA GLU A 216 7.08 -2.58 21.78
C GLU A 216 6.38 -1.53 22.65
N PHE A 217 5.05 -1.56 22.75
CA PHE A 217 4.27 -0.62 23.54
C PHE A 217 4.62 -0.70 25.03
N GLU A 218 4.67 -1.90 25.59
CA GLU A 218 4.93 -2.15 27.01
C GLU A 218 6.34 -1.72 27.43
N SER A 219 7.33 -1.89 26.55
CA SER A 219 8.73 -1.54 26.79
C SER A 219 9.04 -0.04 26.69
N LYS A 220 8.13 0.83 26.22
CA LYS A 220 8.39 2.28 26.13
C LYS A 220 8.15 3.02 27.46
N PRO A 221 8.86 4.15 27.68
CA PRO A 221 8.58 5.08 28.77
C PRO A 221 7.14 5.61 28.74
N LEU A 222 6.62 6.02 29.92
CA LEU A 222 5.24 6.50 30.10
C LEU A 222 4.88 7.65 29.14
N LEU A 223 5.81 8.58 28.89
CA LEU A 223 5.61 9.67 27.93
C LEU A 223 5.32 9.15 26.52
N ARG A 224 6.02 8.11 26.06
CA ARG A 224 5.82 7.55 24.73
C ARG A 224 4.53 6.72 24.67
N LYS A 225 4.13 6.05 25.75
CA LYS A 225 2.79 5.44 25.87
C LYS A 225 1.69 6.50 25.79
N ALA A 226 1.86 7.63 26.48
CA ALA A 226 0.93 8.76 26.42
C ALA A 226 0.86 9.40 25.03
N ILE A 227 1.99 9.53 24.32
CA ILE A 227 2.02 9.96 22.91
C ILE A 227 1.28 8.95 22.02
N ILE A 228 1.47 7.64 22.25
CA ILE A 228 0.80 6.59 21.48
C ILE A 228 -0.72 6.61 21.70
N TYR A 229 -1.17 6.75 22.95
CA TYR A 229 -2.59 6.95 23.26
C TYR A 229 -3.12 8.28 22.70
N GLY A 230 -2.30 9.33 22.78
CA GLY A 230 -2.57 10.64 22.21
C GLY A 230 -2.54 10.67 20.68
N TYR A 231 -2.19 9.58 19.99
CA TYR A 231 -2.23 9.55 18.52
C TYR A 231 -3.61 9.86 17.97
N GLY A 232 -4.70 9.60 18.69
CA GLY A 232 -6.08 9.89 18.26
C GLY A 232 -6.23 11.26 17.55
N PRO A 233 -6.03 12.39 18.24
CA PRO A 233 -6.08 13.73 17.65
C PRO A 233 -4.94 14.03 16.65
N PHE A 234 -3.77 13.38 16.75
CA PHE A 234 -2.64 13.62 15.84
C PHE A 234 -2.68 12.80 14.55
N ARG A 235 -3.53 11.76 14.47
CA ARG A 235 -3.62 10.88 13.31
C ARG A 235 -3.94 11.65 12.02
N CYS A 236 -4.76 12.70 12.10
CA CYS A 236 -5.05 13.58 10.95
C CYS A 236 -3.76 14.12 10.31
N TRP A 237 -2.84 14.63 11.13
CA TRP A 237 -1.56 15.16 10.67
C TRP A 237 -0.63 14.07 10.14
N MET A 238 -0.67 12.88 10.75
CA MET A 238 0.13 11.73 10.29
C MET A 238 -0.36 11.19 8.95
N SER A 239 -1.67 11.22 8.68
CA SER A 239 -2.25 10.90 7.37
C SER A 239 -1.75 11.84 6.29
N ILE A 240 -1.68 13.14 6.59
CA ILE A 240 -1.10 14.14 5.68
C ILE A 240 0.38 13.86 5.43
N ALA A 241 1.17 13.62 6.48
CA ALA A 241 2.58 13.29 6.32
C ALA A 241 2.78 12.01 5.50
N HIS A 242 1.99 10.96 5.77
CA HIS A 242 1.99 9.71 5.01
C HIS A 242 1.63 9.96 3.55
N TRP A 243 0.56 10.70 3.27
CA TRP A 243 0.16 11.09 1.92
C TRP A 243 1.31 11.73 1.13
N LEU A 244 1.95 12.73 1.70
CA LEU A 244 3.02 13.47 1.05
C LEU A 244 4.21 12.57 0.72
N VAL A 245 4.69 11.81 1.72
CA VAL A 245 5.85 10.92 1.58
C VAL A 245 5.58 9.79 0.59
N CYS A 246 4.36 9.25 0.60
CA CYS A 246 4.01 8.06 -0.16
C CYS A 246 3.72 8.34 -1.63
N HIS A 247 3.14 9.50 -1.95
CA HIS A 247 2.58 9.73 -3.29
C HIS A 247 3.38 10.73 -4.12
N PHE A 248 4.26 11.54 -3.51
CA PHE A 248 5.07 12.54 -4.22
C PHE A 248 6.54 12.14 -4.40
N ASN A 249 6.97 11.02 -3.83
CA ASN A 249 8.35 10.54 -3.96
C ASN A 249 8.53 9.59 -5.16
N LEU A 250 9.09 10.11 -6.25
CA LEU A 250 9.37 9.35 -7.48
C LEU A 250 10.28 8.12 -7.27
N LYS A 251 11.14 8.12 -6.24
CA LYS A 251 12.09 7.02 -5.99
C LYS A 251 11.41 5.73 -5.53
N THR A 252 10.13 5.80 -5.14
CA THR A 252 9.37 4.65 -4.62
C THR A 252 8.69 3.83 -5.73
N PHE A 253 8.77 4.29 -6.98
CA PHE A 253 8.09 3.67 -8.13
C PHE A 253 9.06 2.97 -9.08
N ARG A 254 8.57 1.94 -9.77
CA ARG A 254 9.35 1.17 -10.75
C ARG A 254 9.59 2.01 -12.01
N PRO A 255 10.68 1.79 -12.78
CA PRO A 255 10.99 2.59 -13.97
C PRO A 255 9.86 2.65 -15.02
N ASN A 256 9.08 1.58 -15.16
CA ASN A 256 7.93 1.50 -16.07
C ASN A 256 6.70 2.30 -15.59
N GLU A 257 6.61 2.63 -14.30
CA GLU A 257 5.51 3.40 -13.68
C GLU A 257 5.74 4.90 -13.77
N ILE A 258 7.02 5.34 -13.82
CA ILE A 258 7.43 6.75 -13.69
C ILE A 258 6.72 7.68 -14.68
N LYS A 259 6.47 7.25 -15.92
CA LYS A 259 5.79 8.09 -16.92
C LYS A 259 4.36 8.43 -16.47
N ARG A 260 3.60 7.43 -16.01
CA ARG A 260 2.22 7.62 -15.51
C ARG A 260 2.21 8.45 -14.23
N VAL A 261 3.16 8.18 -13.33
CA VAL A 261 3.34 8.97 -12.10
C VAL A 261 3.58 10.45 -12.40
N LYS A 262 4.47 10.78 -13.34
CA LYS A 262 4.77 12.16 -13.72
C LYS A 262 3.54 12.89 -14.29
N ILE A 263 2.75 12.21 -15.14
CA ILE A 263 1.51 12.78 -15.69
C ILE A 263 0.53 13.10 -14.55
N SER A 264 0.32 12.14 -13.64
CA SER A 264 -0.61 12.31 -12.52
C SER A 264 -0.17 13.43 -11.57
N LEU A 265 1.13 13.53 -11.27
CA LEU A 265 1.69 14.66 -10.51
C LEU A 265 1.48 15.99 -11.24
N ALA A 266 1.73 16.05 -12.55
CA ALA A 266 1.52 17.26 -13.34
C ALA A 266 0.06 17.72 -13.29
N CYS A 267 -0.91 16.80 -13.35
CA CYS A 267 -2.33 17.15 -13.19
C CYS A 267 -2.63 17.76 -11.81
N VAL A 268 -2.08 17.19 -10.73
CA VAL A 268 -2.24 17.72 -9.37
C VAL A 268 -1.60 19.10 -9.21
N PHE A 269 -0.36 19.28 -9.70
CA PHE A 269 0.32 20.57 -9.65
C PHE A 269 -0.38 21.63 -10.50
N ALA A 270 -0.89 21.26 -11.68
CA ALA A 270 -1.70 22.16 -12.50
C ALA A 270 -3.01 22.56 -11.79
N PHE A 271 -3.69 21.60 -11.15
CA PHE A 271 -4.88 21.89 -10.35
C PHE A 271 -4.57 22.84 -9.20
N MET A 272 -3.47 22.65 -8.47
CA MET A 272 -3.07 23.58 -7.40
C MET A 272 -2.72 24.97 -7.95
N ALA A 273 -1.95 25.03 -9.03
CA ALA A 273 -1.49 26.28 -9.63
C ALA A 273 -2.63 27.15 -10.19
N ILE A 274 -3.76 26.54 -10.54
CA ILE A 274 -4.95 27.24 -11.04
C ILE A 274 -5.99 27.40 -9.94
N GLY A 275 -6.37 26.31 -9.28
CA GLY A 275 -7.47 26.25 -8.32
C GLY A 275 -7.22 27.08 -7.07
N TRP A 276 -6.05 26.96 -6.44
CA TRP A 276 -5.79 27.69 -5.19
C TRP A 276 -5.73 29.22 -5.41
N PRO A 277 -5.00 29.74 -6.41
CA PRO A 277 -5.03 31.17 -6.71
C PRO A 277 -6.42 31.68 -7.06
N LEU A 278 -7.25 30.92 -7.80
CA LEU A 278 -8.62 31.32 -8.11
C LEU A 278 -9.49 31.42 -6.86
N ILE A 279 -9.39 30.46 -5.93
CA ILE A 279 -10.12 30.51 -4.66
C ILE A 279 -9.67 31.73 -3.86
N ILE A 280 -8.36 31.94 -3.71
CA ILE A 280 -7.79 33.07 -2.98
C ILE A 280 -8.20 34.40 -3.62
N TYR A 281 -8.17 34.50 -4.94
CA TYR A 281 -8.57 35.70 -5.67
C TYR A 281 -10.06 36.04 -5.46
N LYS A 282 -10.94 35.04 -5.44
CA LYS A 282 -12.39 35.25 -5.29
C LYS A 282 -12.84 35.43 -3.84
N THR A 283 -12.15 34.83 -2.88
CA THR A 283 -12.65 34.69 -1.51
C THR A 283 -11.64 35.08 -0.42
N GLY A 284 -10.43 35.47 -0.80
CA GLY A 284 -9.32 35.73 0.10
C GLY A 284 -8.70 34.46 0.67
N ILE A 285 -7.63 34.62 1.45
CA ILE A 285 -6.95 33.50 2.11
C ILE A 285 -7.88 32.76 3.09
N MET A 286 -8.77 33.49 3.77
CA MET A 286 -9.77 32.88 4.64
C MET A 286 -10.78 32.04 3.87
N GLY A 287 -11.10 32.41 2.64
CA GLY A 287 -11.94 31.59 1.78
C GLY A 287 -11.22 30.33 1.32
N TRP A 288 -9.92 30.38 1.01
CA TRP A 288 -9.14 29.17 0.76
C TRP A 288 -9.16 28.20 1.95
N ILE A 289 -9.04 28.72 3.18
CA ILE A 289 -9.18 27.91 4.40
C ILE A 289 -10.58 27.29 4.46
N LYS A 290 -11.63 28.11 4.32
CA LYS A 290 -13.03 27.67 4.48
C LYS A 290 -13.48 26.67 3.41
N PHE A 291 -13.14 26.91 2.15
CA PHE A 291 -13.68 26.18 1.01
C PHE A 291 -12.80 25.01 0.55
N TRP A 292 -11.51 25.02 0.85
CA TRP A 292 -10.61 23.93 0.45
C TRP A 292 -9.94 23.25 1.64
N LEU A 293 -9.19 23.98 2.48
CA LEU A 293 -8.39 23.35 3.54
C LEU A 293 -9.26 22.59 4.55
N MET A 294 -10.33 23.20 5.05
CA MET A 294 -11.16 22.58 6.09
C MET A 294 -11.91 21.34 5.59
N PRO A 295 -12.57 21.35 4.41
CA PRO A 295 -13.10 20.11 3.82
C PRO A 295 -12.03 19.05 3.56
N TRP A 296 -10.84 19.44 3.10
CA TRP A 296 -9.73 18.52 2.85
C TRP A 296 -9.21 17.86 4.13
N LEU A 297 -9.14 18.60 5.24
CA LEU A 297 -8.86 18.03 6.57
C LEU A 297 -9.96 17.05 7.01
N GLY A 298 -11.23 17.37 6.74
CA GLY A 298 -12.35 16.46 6.96
C GLY A 298 -12.22 15.15 6.18
N TYR A 299 -11.77 15.21 4.93
CA TYR A 299 -11.43 14.02 4.14
C TYR A 299 -10.29 13.20 4.78
N HIS A 300 -9.19 13.84 5.19
CA HIS A 300 -8.08 13.13 5.83
C HIS A 300 -8.49 12.44 7.13
N PHE A 301 -9.42 13.02 7.88
CA PHE A 301 -10.06 12.38 9.02
C PHE A 301 -10.75 11.06 8.61
N TRP A 302 -11.53 11.06 7.54
CA TRP A 302 -12.19 9.84 7.03
C TRP A 302 -11.22 8.79 6.50
N VAL A 303 -10.17 9.18 5.77
CA VAL A 303 -9.19 8.23 5.22
C VAL A 303 -8.52 7.42 6.32
N ILE A 304 -8.21 8.06 7.45
CA ILE A 304 -7.63 7.35 8.60
C ILE A 304 -8.59 6.28 9.09
N SER A 305 -9.87 6.60 9.23
CA SER A 305 -10.88 5.64 9.67
C SER A 305 -11.12 4.49 8.69
N LEU A 306 -10.82 4.68 7.41
CA LEU A 306 -10.98 3.66 6.36
C LEU A 306 -9.74 2.78 6.16
N VAL A 307 -8.56 3.26 6.57
CA VAL A 307 -7.25 2.59 6.36
C VAL A 307 -6.67 2.03 7.67
N SER A 308 -7.24 2.37 8.83
CA SER A 308 -6.87 1.83 10.15
C SER A 308 -7.76 0.66 10.55
#